data_AF-A0A139XP08-F1
#
_entry.id   AF-A0A139XP08-F1
#
_cell.length_a   1.000
_cell.length_b   1.000
_cell.length_c   1.000
_cell.angle_alpha   90.00
_cell.angle_beta   90.00
_cell.angle_gamma   90.00
#
_symmetry.space_group_name_H-M   'P 1'
#
loop_
_entity.id
_entity.type
_entity.pdbx_description
1 polymer ?
#
loop_
_entity_poly.entity_id
_entity_poly.type
_entity_poly.pdbx_seq_one_letter_code
_entity_poly.pdbx_strand_id
1 'polypeptide(L)' 'AFAVEAAKKGYIALLKNDLKYWQEAAQMLKEEFDASFGGSWHVIVGQHFGAYVTHEAKQMIYIAIGPVNFLIYRHG' A
#
# COMPACT_ATOMS: atom_id res chain seq x y z
N ALA A 1 -5.53 -10.93 7.20
CA ALA A 1 -4.60 -10.01 7.91
C ALA A 1 -4.84 -8.60 7.39
N PHE A 2 -4.83 -7.59 8.25
CA PHE A 2 -5.23 -6.21 7.94
C PHE A 2 -4.65 -5.69 6.61
N ALA A 3 -3.33 -5.82 6.40
CA ALA A 3 -2.66 -5.35 5.19
C ALA A 3 -3.19 -5.97 3.88
N VAL A 4 -3.56 -7.25 3.91
CA VAL A 4 -4.13 -7.95 2.74
C VAL A 4 -5.52 -7.41 2.43
N GLU A 5 -6.33 -7.11 3.44
CA GLU A 5 -7.68 -6.57 3.23
C GLU A 5 -7.63 -5.13 2.70
N ALA A 6 -6.75 -4.29 3.25
CA ALA A 6 -6.50 -2.94 2.73
C ALA A 6 -6.00 -2.96 1.28
N ALA A 7 -5.03 -3.82 0.95
CA ALA A 7 -4.53 -3.96 -0.42
C ALA A 7 -5.59 -4.52 -1.39
N LYS A 8 -6.41 -5.49 -0.96
CA LYS A 8 -7.53 -6.01 -1.76
C LYS A 8 -8.56 -4.92 -2.06
N LYS A 9 -8.90 -4.09 -1.08
CA LYS A 9 -9.83 -2.97 -1.25
C LYS A 9 -9.29 -1.99 -2.31
N GLY A 10 -8.01 -1.61 -2.22
CA GLY A 10 -7.35 -0.77 -3.23
C GLY A 10 -7.34 -1.41 -4.62
N TYR A 11 -7.01 -2.71 -4.71
CA TYR A 11 -7.02 -3.46 -5.98
C TYR A 11 -8.42 -3.53 -6.61
N ILE A 12 -9.45 -3.83 -5.83
CA ILE A 12 -10.83 -3.90 -6.31
C ILE A 12 -11.32 -2.53 -6.79
N ALA A 13 -10.98 -1.45 -6.09
CA ALA A 13 -11.36 -0.09 -6.48
C ALA A 13 -10.71 0.31 -7.83
N LEU A 14 -9.45 -0.09 -8.06
CA LEU A 14 -8.79 0.07 -9.36
C LEU A 14 -9.46 -0.74 -10.46
N LEU A 15 -9.85 -2.00 -10.21
CA LEU A 15 -10.56 -2.84 -11.18
C LEU A 15 -11.93 -2.27 -11.57
N LYS A 16 -12.62 -1.63 -10.62
CA LYS A 16 -13.93 -1.00 -10.85
C LYS A 16 -13.86 0.38 -11.50
N ASN A 17 -12.66 0.93 -11.73
CA ASN A 17 -12.44 2.33 -12.09
C ASN A 17 -12.99 3.34 -11.06
N ASP A 18 -13.19 2.91 -9.80
CA ASP A 18 -13.49 3.83 -8.69
C ASP A 18 -12.25 4.68 -8.34
N LEU A 19 -11.06 4.08 -8.53
CA LEU A 19 -9.77 4.76 -8.53
C LEU A 19 -9.15 4.63 -9.92
N LYS A 20 -8.57 5.71 -10.43
CA LYS A 20 -8.02 5.77 -11.78
C LYS A 20 -6.49 5.66 -11.79
N TYR A 21 -5.83 6.12 -10.74
CA TYR A 21 -4.37 6.22 -10.67
C TYR A 21 -3.81 5.45 -9.47
N TRP A 22 -2.61 4.88 -9.63
CA TRP A 22 -1.90 4.17 -8.56
C TRP A 22 -1.71 5.01 -7.29
N GLN A 23 -1.50 6.32 -7.46
CA GLN A 23 -1.36 7.28 -6.36
C GLN A 23 -2.62 7.35 -5.48
N GLU A 24 -3.81 7.18 -6.04
CA GLU A 24 -5.06 7.22 -5.26
C GLU A 24 -5.20 5.94 -4.41
N ALA A 25 -4.82 4.79 -4.96
CA ALA A 25 -4.75 3.54 -4.20
C ALA A 25 -3.68 3.62 -3.11
N ALA A 26 -2.51 4.19 -3.40
CA ALA A 26 -1.44 4.41 -2.43
C ALA A 26 -1.91 5.33 -1.29
N GLN A 27 -2.60 6.43 -1.61
CA GLN A 27 -3.17 7.34 -0.63
C GLN A 27 -4.20 6.64 0.26
N MET A 28 -5.15 5.89 -0.32
CA MET A 28 -6.16 5.13 0.42
C MET A 28 -5.50 4.19 1.45
N LEU A 29 -4.49 3.42 1.01
CA LEU A 29 -3.78 2.51 1.91
C LEU A 29 -3.00 3.27 2.99
N LYS A 30 -2.34 4.38 2.63
CA LYS A 30 -1.62 5.22 3.61
C LYS A 30 -2.57 5.71 4.70
N GLU A 31 -3.71 6.28 4.32
CA GLU A 31 -4.70 6.80 5.27
C GLU A 31 -5.22 5.69 6.20
N GLU A 32 -5.47 4.50 5.67
CA GLU A 32 -5.96 3.36 6.45
C GLU A 32 -4.90 2.86 7.47
N PHE A 33 -3.62 2.83 7.07
CA PHE A 33 -2.50 2.44 7.94
C PHE A 33 -2.17 3.52 8.99
N ASP A 34 -2.14 4.79 8.60
CA ASP A 34 -1.92 5.93 9.52
C ASP A 34 -3.01 5.94 10.59
N ALA A 35 -4.29 5.73 10.21
CA ALA A 35 -5.40 5.68 11.15
C ALA A 35 -5.35 4.45 12.08
N SER A 36 -4.90 3.30 11.58
CA SER A 36 -4.95 2.04 12.34
C SER A 36 -3.75 1.81 13.25
N PHE A 37 -2.57 2.34 12.88
CA PHE A 37 -1.31 2.06 13.57
C PHE A 37 -0.56 3.32 14.02
N GLY A 38 -1.06 4.52 13.67
CA GLY A 38 -0.40 5.79 13.97
C GLY A 38 0.93 5.97 13.23
N GLY A 39 1.52 7.16 13.41
CA GLY A 39 2.75 7.55 12.73
C GLY A 39 2.52 7.92 11.27
N SER A 40 3.58 7.92 10.47
CA SER A 40 3.52 8.18 9.02
C SER A 40 3.98 6.96 8.24
N TRP A 41 3.03 6.32 7.58
CA TRP A 41 3.25 5.19 6.68
C TRP A 41 3.49 5.66 5.26
N HIS A 42 4.29 4.91 4.53
CA HIS A 42 4.64 5.16 3.14
C HIS A 42 4.14 4.00 2.30
N VAL A 43 3.51 4.30 1.17
CA VAL A 43 2.88 3.29 0.31
C VAL A 43 3.28 3.52 -1.14
N ILE A 44 3.72 2.45 -1.79
CA ILE A 44 4.01 2.39 -3.23
C ILE A 44 3.10 1.34 -3.85
N VAL A 45 2.42 1.71 -4.94
CA VAL A 45 1.53 0.83 -5.71
C VAL A 45 1.95 0.88 -7.18
N GLY A 46 2.04 -0.29 -7.82
CA GLY A 46 2.33 -0.35 -9.26
C GLY A 46 2.55 -1.78 -9.77
N GLN A 47 2.54 -1.95 -11.08
CA GLN A 47 2.80 -3.26 -11.71
C GLN A 47 4.29 -3.62 -11.69
N HIS A 48 5.16 -2.63 -11.90
CA HIS A 48 6.61 -2.82 -11.98
C HIS A 48 7.33 -1.73 -11.19
N PHE A 49 8.01 -2.11 -10.12
CA PHE A 49 8.92 -1.25 -9.38
C PHE A 49 9.97 -2.07 -8.62
N GLY A 50 11.11 -1.44 -8.35
CA GLY A 50 12.08 -1.89 -7.35
C GLY A 50 12.18 -0.82 -6.25
N ALA A 51 12.42 -1.24 -5.01
CA ALA A 51 12.55 -0.33 -3.89
C ALA A 51 13.73 -0.73 -2.99
N TYR A 52 14.51 0.26 -2.60
CA TYR A 52 15.53 0.14 -1.55
C TYR A 52 15.26 1.26 -0.55
N VAL A 53 14.64 0.91 0.57
CA VAL A 53 14.11 1.87 1.54
C VAL A 53 14.61 1.56 2.94
N THR A 54 14.99 2.59 3.67
CA THR A 54 15.13 2.51 5.12
C THR A 54 13.74 2.41 5.72
N HIS A 55 13.54 1.47 6.63
CA HIS A 55 12.27 1.21 7.27
C HIS A 55 12.52 0.73 8.69
N GLU A 56 11.53 0.91 9.55
CA GLU A 56 11.60 0.41 10.91
C GLU A 56 11.50 -1.13 10.95
N ALA A 57 12.18 -1.73 11.93
CA ALA A 57 12.20 -3.17 12.08
C ALA A 57 10.77 -3.73 12.22
N LYS A 58 10.43 -4.71 11.37
CA LYS A 58 9.12 -5.38 11.30
C LYS A 58 7.96 -4.47 10.86
N GLN A 59 8.22 -3.27 10.35
CA GLN A 59 7.21 -2.34 9.84
C GLN A 59 7.30 -2.21 8.31
N MET A 60 7.52 -3.32 7.60
CA MET A 60 7.53 -3.37 6.13
C MET A 60 6.76 -4.60 5.65
N ILE A 61 5.92 -4.37 4.64
CA ILE A 61 5.05 -5.36 4.03
C ILE A 61 5.14 -5.20 2.51
N TYR A 62 5.45 -6.29 1.82
CA TYR A 62 5.42 -6.38 0.37
C TYR A 62 4.43 -7.47 -0.04
N ILE A 63 3.38 -7.10 -0.79
CA ILE A 63 2.29 -8.01 -1.19
C ILE A 63 1.98 -7.78 -2.67
N ALA A 64 1.74 -8.88 -3.39
CA ALA A 64 1.20 -8.86 -4.75
C ALA A 64 -0.25 -9.35 -4.76
N ILE A 65 -1.13 -8.64 -5.47
CA ILE A 65 -2.51 -9.05 -5.74
C ILE A 65 -2.75 -8.94 -7.24
N GLY A 66 -2.89 -10.09 -7.90
CA GLY A 66 -2.92 -10.14 -9.36
C GLY A 66 -1.63 -9.54 -9.95
N PRO A 67 -1.72 -8.62 -10.94
CA PRO A 67 -0.55 -7.98 -11.54
C PRO A 67 -0.06 -6.74 -10.77
N VAL A 68 -0.67 -6.39 -9.62
CA VAL A 68 -0.36 -5.16 -8.88
C VAL A 68 0.43 -5.50 -7.62
N ASN A 69 1.54 -4.80 -7.43
CA ASN A 69 2.39 -4.89 -6.27
C ASN A 69 2.13 -3.71 -5.32
N PHE A 70 2.17 -4.00 -4.02
CA PHE A 70 1.98 -3.06 -2.93
C PHE A 70 3.16 -3.17 -1.98
N LEU A 71 3.87 -2.06 -1.78
CA LEU A 71 4.90 -1.94 -0.75
C LEU A 71 4.43 -0.91 0.28
N ILE A 72 4.27 -1.35 1.52
CA ILE A 72 3.79 -0.54 2.64
C ILE A 72 4.86 -0.60 3.72
N TYR A 73 5.37 0.54 4.17
CA TYR A 73 6.39 0.57 5.20
C TYR A 73 6.31 1.81 6.08
N ARG A 74 6.82 1.71 7.30
CA ARG A 74 6.98 2.85 8.22
C ARG A 74 8.43 3.30 8.26
N HIS A 75 8.63 4.61 8.19
CA HIS A 75 9.93 5.24 8.35
C HIS A 75 9.74 6.66 8.90
N GLY A 76 10.53 7.00 9.91
CA GLY A 76 10.44 8.23 10.70
C GLY A 76 10.77 7.92 12.15
#